data_AF-A0AAV0HBF4-F1
#
_entry.id   AF-A0AAV0HBF4-F1
#
_cell.length_a   1.000
_cell.length_b   1.000
_cell.length_c   1.000
_cell.angle_alpha   90.00
_cell.angle_beta   90.00
_cell.angle_gamma   90.00
#
_symmetry.space_group_name_H-M   'P 1'
#
loop_
_entity.id
_entity.type
_entity.pdbx_description
1 polymer ?
#
loop_
_entity_poly.entity_id
_entity_poly.type
_entity_poly.pdbx_seq_one_letter_code
_entity_poly.pdbx_strand_id
1 'polypeptide(L)'
;MSNLIRNPVATILATVATPKYKPAPEIAYFSARGPSQNSENLIKPDIAAPGVNILAAWMGNDSDIAPQSKDPSMFNVISGTSMSCPNVSGVAAVVKSHNPSFGPSEIKSAIMTTGSDRNYCPNQSFSLRCLELTGKSR
;
A
#
# COMPACT_ATOMS: atom_id res chain seq x y z
N MET A 1 -23.44 -40.56 -25.21
CA MET A 1 -22.94 -39.34 -24.54
C MET A 1 -21.85 -38.72 -25.41
N SER A 2 -22.17 -37.65 -26.14
CA SER A 2 -21.30 -37.01 -27.13
C SER A 2 -20.29 -36.07 -26.46
N ASN A 3 -19.02 -36.38 -26.69
CA ASN A 3 -17.81 -35.70 -26.21
C ASN A 3 -17.67 -34.30 -26.86
N LEU A 4 -17.89 -33.24 -26.08
CA LEU A 4 -17.93 -31.84 -26.51
C LEU A 4 -16.95 -30.93 -25.74
N ILE A 5 -15.66 -31.28 -25.63
CA ILE A 5 -14.62 -30.28 -25.31
C ILE A 5 -13.32 -30.72 -26.00
N ARG A 6 -13.23 -30.57 -27.32
CA ARG A 6 -12.03 -31.01 -28.05
C ARG A 6 -10.93 -29.96 -28.18
N ASN A 7 -11.23 -28.67 -28.08
CA ASN A 7 -10.25 -27.58 -28.19
C ASN A 7 -10.68 -26.33 -27.40
N PRO A 8 -10.46 -26.25 -26.08
CA PRO A 8 -10.67 -25.01 -25.36
C PRO A 8 -9.59 -23.98 -25.72
N VAL A 9 -9.99 -22.79 -26.16
CA VAL A 9 -9.10 -21.63 -26.40
C VAL A 9 -9.39 -20.56 -25.37
N ALA A 10 -8.34 -19.95 -24.82
CA ALA A 10 -8.43 -18.81 -23.90
C ALA A 10 -7.57 -17.65 -24.42
N THR A 11 -7.96 -16.42 -24.10
CA THR A 11 -7.23 -15.19 -24.45
C THR A 11 -6.89 -14.42 -23.18
N ILE A 12 -5.63 -14.03 -23.05
CA ILE A 12 -5.16 -13.17 -21.95
C ILE A 12 -5.21 -11.73 -22.45
N LEU A 13 -6.01 -10.90 -21.79
CA LEU A 13 -6.10 -9.48 -22.08
C LEU A 13 -5.08 -8.68 -21.26
N ALA A 14 -4.80 -7.46 -21.70
CA ALA A 14 -3.94 -6.55 -20.96
C ALA A 14 -4.55 -6.18 -19.59
N THR A 15 -3.69 -5.97 -18.59
CA THR A 15 -4.11 -5.52 -17.26
C THR A 15 -4.79 -4.16 -17.34
N VAL A 16 -5.96 -4.04 -16.69
CA VAL A 16 -6.71 -2.79 -16.55
C VAL A 16 -6.83 -2.39 -15.09
N ALA A 17 -6.76 -1.10 -14.81
CA ALA A 17 -6.98 -0.59 -13.46
C ALA A 17 -8.47 -0.61 -13.12
N THR A 18 -8.83 -1.14 -11.95
CA THR A 18 -10.20 -1.17 -11.43
C THR A 18 -10.37 -0.11 -10.33
N PRO A 19 -10.84 1.12 -10.66
CA PRO A 19 -11.04 2.15 -9.65
C PRO A 19 -12.14 1.75 -8.68
N LYS A 20 -12.04 2.20 -7.42
CA LYS A 20 -13.03 1.99 -6.35
C LYS A 20 -13.27 0.51 -6.00
N TYR A 21 -12.21 -0.31 -6.06
CA TYR A 21 -12.24 -1.67 -5.51
C TYR A 21 -12.74 -1.66 -4.06
N LYS A 22 -13.65 -2.57 -3.74
CA LYS A 22 -14.16 -2.81 -2.39
C LYS A 22 -13.97 -4.29 -2.08
N PRO A 23 -13.42 -4.63 -0.92
CA PRO A 23 -13.04 -3.77 0.21
C PRO A 23 -11.73 -2.99 -0.01
N ALA A 24 -11.65 -1.74 0.45
CA ALA A 24 -10.41 -0.97 0.50
C ALA A 24 -10.50 0.15 1.55
N PRO A 25 -9.39 0.52 2.21
CA PRO A 25 -8.10 -0.19 2.28
C PRO A 25 -8.20 -1.53 3.03
N GLU A 26 -7.37 -2.49 2.60
CA GLU A 26 -7.20 -3.81 3.22
C GLU A 26 -5.71 -4.02 3.55
N ILE A 27 -5.43 -4.71 4.66
CA ILE A 27 -4.05 -5.04 5.01
C ILE A 27 -3.54 -6.15 4.10
N ALA A 28 -2.47 -5.86 3.37
CA ALA A 28 -1.84 -6.82 2.46
C ALA A 28 -1.40 -8.09 3.20
N TYR A 29 -1.54 -9.25 2.55
CA TYR A 29 -1.20 -10.55 3.15
C TYR A 29 0.25 -10.64 3.65
N PHE A 30 1.17 -9.95 2.97
CA PHE A 30 2.60 -9.93 3.29
C PHE A 30 2.96 -8.93 4.40
N SER A 31 2.01 -8.09 4.85
CA SER A 31 2.28 -7.08 5.87
C SER A 31 2.48 -7.75 7.24
N ALA A 32 3.61 -7.45 7.88
CA ALA A 32 3.92 -7.98 9.20
C ALA A 32 2.89 -7.49 10.23
N ARG A 33 2.51 -8.40 11.14
CA ARG A 33 1.52 -8.15 12.19
C ARG A 33 2.22 -8.18 13.55
N GLY A 34 1.80 -7.30 14.45
CA GLY A 34 2.24 -7.38 15.84
C GLY A 34 1.51 -8.47 16.62
N PRO A 35 1.78 -8.56 17.94
CA PRO A 35 2.62 -7.65 18.73
C PRO A 35 4.12 -7.76 18.42
N SER A 36 4.91 -6.76 18.84
CA SER A 36 6.36 -6.80 18.65
C SER A 36 6.99 -7.86 19.54
N GLN A 37 7.91 -8.68 18.98
CA GLN A 37 8.67 -9.66 19.76
C GLN A 37 9.58 -9.02 20.82
N ASN A 38 9.96 -7.75 20.64
CA ASN A 38 10.88 -7.05 21.54
C ASN A 38 10.18 -6.41 22.75
N SER A 39 8.84 -6.26 22.69
CA SER A 39 8.07 -5.64 23.76
C SER A 39 6.59 -5.99 23.59
N GLU A 40 6.10 -6.92 24.39
CA GLU A 40 4.72 -7.42 24.31
C GLU A 40 3.67 -6.35 24.62
N ASN A 41 4.03 -5.34 25.42
CA ASN A 41 3.14 -4.22 25.77
C ASN A 41 3.08 -3.11 24.70
N LEU A 42 3.86 -3.20 23.61
CA LEU A 42 3.87 -2.20 22.55
C LEU A 42 3.09 -2.69 21.31
N ILE A 43 1.98 -2.02 21.03
CA ILE A 43 1.17 -2.30 19.84
C ILE A 43 1.95 -1.84 18.59
N LYS A 44 2.11 -2.77 17.65
CA LYS A 44 2.72 -2.54 16.33
C LYS A 44 1.92 -3.29 15.25
N PRO A 45 1.91 -2.84 13.99
CA PRO A 45 2.45 -1.56 13.51
C PRO A 45 1.66 -0.35 14.02
N ASP A 46 2.27 0.84 13.97
CA ASP A 46 1.66 2.09 14.48
C ASP A 46 0.57 2.64 13.54
N ILE A 47 0.79 2.57 12.23
CA ILE A 47 -0.12 3.07 11.19
C ILE A 47 0.10 2.31 9.88
N ALA A 48 -0.96 2.12 9.10
CA ALA A 48 -0.91 1.60 7.73
C ALA A 48 -1.04 2.72 6.70
N ALA A 49 -0.36 2.54 5.56
CA ALA A 49 -0.43 3.44 4.41
C ALA A 49 -0.40 2.63 3.10
N PRO A 50 -0.81 3.21 1.96
CA PRO A 50 -0.84 2.51 0.69
C PRO A 50 0.52 1.93 0.31
N GLY A 51 0.56 0.63 0.00
CA GLY A 51 1.80 -0.09 -0.35
C GLY A 51 1.60 -1.25 -1.31
N VAL A 52 0.41 -1.40 -1.90
CA VAL A 52 0.12 -2.43 -2.91
C VAL A 52 -0.12 -1.75 -4.25
N ASN A 53 0.51 -2.25 -5.30
CA ASN A 53 0.43 -1.73 -6.66
C ASN A 53 0.70 -0.22 -6.75
N ILE A 54 1.78 0.23 -6.11
CA ILE A 54 2.19 1.64 -6.13
C ILE A 54 3.04 1.89 -7.36
N LEU A 55 2.58 2.80 -8.23
CA LEU A 55 3.34 3.30 -9.37
C LEU A 55 4.35 4.32 -8.89
N ALA A 56 5.63 4.06 -9.12
CA ALA A 56 6.72 4.95 -8.75
C ALA A 56 7.79 5.02 -9.86
N ALA A 57 8.67 6.02 -9.77
CA ALA A 57 9.79 6.17 -10.69
C ALA A 57 10.73 4.94 -10.61
N TRP A 58 11.27 4.56 -11.76
CA TRP A 58 12.16 3.41 -11.91
C TRP A 58 13.27 3.70 -12.92
N MET A 59 14.30 2.86 -12.92
CA MET A 59 15.41 2.96 -13.85
C MET A 59 14.94 2.61 -15.27
N GLY A 60 15.03 3.56 -16.20
CA GLY A 60 14.63 3.38 -17.61
C GLY A 60 15.57 2.51 -18.45
N ASN A 61 16.49 1.78 -17.80
CA ASN A 61 17.39 0.81 -18.44
C ASN A 61 17.22 -0.61 -17.85
N ASP A 62 16.22 -0.82 -17.01
CA ASP A 62 15.92 -2.14 -16.44
C ASP A 62 15.14 -2.99 -17.45
N SER A 63 15.86 -3.82 -18.20
CA SER A 63 15.29 -4.73 -19.19
C SER A 63 14.51 -5.90 -18.57
N ASP A 64 14.67 -6.18 -17.28
CA ASP A 64 14.03 -7.32 -16.62
C ASP A 64 12.54 -7.08 -16.37
N ILE A 65 12.14 -5.81 -16.30
CA ILE A 65 10.74 -5.39 -16.10
C ILE A 65 10.01 -5.06 -17.40
N ALA A 66 10.73 -4.92 -18.52
CA ALA A 66 10.16 -4.56 -19.80
C ALA A 66 9.58 -5.80 -20.50
N PRO A 67 8.36 -5.75 -21.05
CA PRO A 67 7.85 -6.84 -21.88
C PRO A 67 8.83 -7.14 -23.02
N GLN A 68 9.07 -8.42 -23.31
CA GLN A 68 9.85 -8.85 -24.47
C GLN A 68 9.25 -8.17 -25.72
N SER A 69 9.95 -7.18 -26.29
CA SER A 69 9.56 -6.25 -27.41
C SER A 69 9.23 -4.80 -27.06
N LYS A 70 9.38 -4.32 -25.82
CA LYS A 70 9.19 -2.90 -25.46
C LYS A 70 10.39 -2.32 -24.73
N ASP A 71 10.60 -1.02 -24.91
CA ASP A 71 11.60 -0.27 -24.14
C ASP A 71 11.23 -0.24 -22.65
N PRO A 72 12.22 -0.25 -21.74
CA PRO A 72 11.98 -0.12 -20.32
C PRO A 72 11.24 1.17 -19.97
N SER A 73 10.22 1.05 -19.12
CA SER A 73 9.50 2.21 -18.58
C SER A 73 10.33 2.92 -17.51
N MET A 74 10.25 4.25 -17.45
CA MET A 74 10.79 5.04 -16.32
C MET A 74 9.93 4.94 -15.05
N PHE A 75 8.91 4.07 -15.07
CA PHE A 75 8.01 3.82 -13.95
C PHE A 75 7.76 2.34 -13.80
N ASN A 76 7.61 1.90 -12.55
CA ASN A 76 7.30 0.53 -12.20
C ASN A 76 6.18 0.48 -11.15
N VAL A 77 5.40 -0.59 -11.17
CA VAL A 77 4.30 -0.84 -10.22
C VAL A 77 4.74 -1.97 -9.30
N ILE A 78 5.01 -1.64 -8.04
CA ILE A 78 5.51 -2.60 -7.05
C ILE A 78 4.70 -2.55 -5.76
N SER A 79 4.79 -3.63 -4.99
CA SER A 79 4.09 -3.80 -3.72
C SER A 79 5.08 -4.11 -2.60
N GLY A 80 4.86 -3.51 -1.44
CA GLY A 80 5.67 -3.74 -0.24
C GLY A 80 5.41 -2.71 0.85
N THR A 81 5.77 -3.05 2.09
CA THR A 81 5.82 -2.06 3.18
C THR A 81 6.86 -0.97 2.91
N SER A 82 7.89 -1.27 2.11
CA SER A 82 8.85 -0.30 1.56
C SER A 82 8.18 0.78 0.70
N MET A 83 7.01 0.52 0.12
CA MET A 83 6.22 1.52 -0.63
C MET A 83 5.27 2.29 0.30
N SER A 84 4.80 1.68 1.39
CA SER A 84 4.05 2.37 2.45
C SER A 84 4.92 3.37 3.23
N CYS A 85 6.20 3.05 3.45
CA CYS A 85 7.13 3.88 4.20
C CYS A 85 7.28 5.33 3.64
N PRO A 86 7.62 5.54 2.35
CA PRO A 86 7.76 6.89 1.80
C PRO A 86 6.45 7.68 1.83
N ASN A 87 5.30 7.01 1.74
CA ASN A 87 3.99 7.65 1.89
C ASN A 87 3.80 8.26 3.29
N VAL A 88 4.15 7.52 4.36
CA VAL A 88 4.10 8.04 5.74
C VAL A 88 5.13 9.13 5.94
N SER A 89 6.35 8.97 5.41
CA SER A 89 7.41 9.97 5.50
C SER A 89 7.02 11.30 4.83
N GLY A 90 6.33 11.24 3.69
CA GLY A 90 5.78 12.43 3.03
C GLY A 90 4.75 13.16 3.88
N VAL A 91 3.81 12.41 4.50
CA VAL A 91 2.84 13.00 5.45
C VAL A 91 3.54 13.62 6.66
N ALA A 92 4.54 12.94 7.22
CA ALA A 92 5.33 13.48 8.33
C ALA A 92 6.08 14.77 7.96
N ALA A 93 6.62 14.85 6.74
CA ALA A 93 7.27 16.06 6.24
C ALA A 93 6.28 17.23 6.11
N VAL A 94 5.06 16.97 5.64
CA VAL A 94 3.99 18.00 5.57
C VAL A 94 3.57 18.47 6.95
N VAL A 95 3.43 17.56 7.93
CA VAL A 95 3.13 17.94 9.32
C VAL A 95 4.27 18.80 9.88
N LYS A 96 5.53 18.41 9.66
CA LYS A 96 6.69 19.19 10.11
C LYS A 96 6.79 20.55 9.44
N SER A 97 6.43 20.68 8.16
CA SER A 97 6.49 21.97 7.47
C SER A 97 5.45 22.96 7.98
N HIS A 98 4.27 22.49 8.39
CA HIS A 98 3.22 23.32 9.00
C HIS A 98 3.46 23.57 10.49
N ASN A 99 4.12 22.64 11.18
CA ASN A 99 4.44 22.76 12.60
C ASN A 99 5.95 22.56 12.85
N PRO A 100 6.81 23.55 12.53
CA PRO A 100 8.27 23.40 12.63
C PRO A 100 8.78 23.13 14.06
N SER A 101 8.02 23.50 15.10
CA SER A 101 8.38 23.23 16.49
C SER A 101 8.17 21.78 16.93
N PHE A 102 7.35 20.99 16.20
CA PHE A 102 7.03 19.63 16.62
C PHE A 102 8.25 18.70 16.59
N GLY A 103 8.46 17.95 17.67
CA GLY A 103 9.39 16.85 17.73
C GLY A 103 8.85 15.56 17.08
N PRO A 104 9.70 14.52 16.94
CA PRO A 104 9.30 13.26 16.29
C PRO A 104 8.08 12.59 16.94
N SER A 105 7.99 12.60 18.28
CA SER A 105 6.88 12.01 19.02
C SER A 105 5.56 12.76 18.80
N GLU A 106 5.61 14.08 18.68
CA GLU A 106 4.43 14.91 18.41
C GLU A 106 3.91 14.67 17.00
N ILE A 107 4.79 14.58 16.01
CA ILE A 107 4.43 14.26 14.62
C ILE A 107 3.81 12.86 14.55
N LYS A 108 4.43 11.87 15.21
CA LYS A 108 3.87 10.51 15.28
C LYS A 108 2.48 10.52 15.92
N SER A 109 2.30 11.23 17.03
CA SER A 109 1.01 11.34 17.71
C SER A 109 -0.06 12.01 16.82
N ALA A 110 0.28 13.11 16.16
CA ALA A 110 -0.63 13.81 15.25
C ALA A 110 -1.09 12.90 14.10
N ILE A 111 -0.17 12.13 13.51
CA ILE A 111 -0.47 11.20 12.42
C ILE A 111 -1.31 10.03 12.91
N MET A 112 -0.96 9.43 14.05
CA MET A 112 -1.73 8.30 14.59
C MET A 112 -3.13 8.74 15.02
N THR A 113 -3.29 9.85 15.72
CA THR A 113 -4.61 10.28 16.23
C THR A 113 -5.58 10.74 15.14
N THR A 114 -5.07 11.12 13.96
CA THR A 114 -5.89 11.54 12.80
C THR A 114 -6.11 10.42 11.78
N GLY A 115 -5.45 9.26 11.93
CA GLY A 115 -5.64 8.10 11.06
C GLY A 115 -7.04 7.50 11.17
N SER A 116 -7.60 7.06 10.04
CA SER A 116 -8.93 6.46 9.99
C SER A 116 -8.92 5.04 10.54
N ASP A 117 -9.83 4.74 11.46
CA ASP A 117 -10.04 3.37 11.95
C ASP A 117 -10.71 2.53 10.87
N ARG A 118 -9.98 1.54 10.34
CA ARG A 118 -10.51 0.63 9.30
C ARG A 118 -10.19 -0.81 9.65
N ASN A 119 -11.25 -1.56 9.97
CA ASN A 119 -11.18 -2.96 10.39
C ASN A 119 -11.37 -3.90 9.20
N TYR A 120 -10.56 -3.76 8.15
CA TYR A 120 -10.62 -4.70 7.03
C TYR A 120 -9.43 -5.66 7.05
N CYS A 121 -9.44 -6.55 8.04
CA CYS A 121 -8.70 -7.79 8.04
C CYS A 121 -9.39 -8.79 8.98
N PRO A 122 -9.88 -9.95 8.50
CA PRO A 122 -10.32 -11.01 9.39
C PRO A 122 -9.07 -11.49 10.16
N ASN A 123 -9.14 -11.53 11.50
CA ASN A 123 -8.08 -11.97 12.43
C ASN A 123 -7.12 -10.89 12.97
N GLN A 124 -7.52 -9.61 13.03
CA GLN A 124 -6.83 -8.62 13.87
C GLN A 124 -7.70 -8.30 15.10
N SER A 125 -7.25 -8.66 16.30
CA SER A 125 -7.93 -8.31 17.57
C SER A 125 -7.83 -6.82 17.93
N PHE A 126 -7.16 -6.01 17.11
CA PHE A 126 -6.93 -4.59 17.34
C PHE A 126 -7.22 -3.78 16.07
N SER A 127 -7.93 -2.66 16.23
CA SER A 127 -8.21 -1.69 15.16
C SER A 127 -6.91 -1.01 14.72
N LEU A 128 -6.48 -1.25 13.48
CA LEU A 128 -5.34 -0.56 12.89
C LEU A 128 -5.81 0.74 12.22
N ARG A 129 -5.05 1.82 12.43
CA ARG A 129 -5.30 3.10 11.76
C ARG A 129 -4.67 3.12 10.38
N CYS A 130 -5.42 3.63 9.40
CA CYS A 130 -4.99 3.75 8.01
C CYS A 130 -4.92 5.23 7.57
N LEU A 131 -3.88 5.59 6.82
CA LEU A 131 -3.82 6.83 6.05
C LEU A 131 -4.56 6.65 4.72
N GLU A 132 -5.54 7.51 4.46
CA GLU A 132 -6.11 7.68 3.12
C GLU A 132 -5.44 8.86 2.43
N LEU A 133 -4.74 8.58 1.33
CA LEU A 133 -4.11 9.60 0.49
C LEU A 133 -5.03 10.11 -0.62
N THR A 134 -6.30 9.67 -0.64
CA THR A 134 -7.27 10.18 -1.59
C THR A 134 -7.69 11.59 -1.18
N GLY A 135 -7.44 12.56 -2.07
CA GLY A 135 -7.85 13.93 -1.88
C GLY A 135 -9.36 13.99 -1.65
N LYS A 136 -9.75 14.32 -0.41
CA LYS A 136 -11.07 14.90 -0.17
C LYS A 136 -11.01 16.28 -0.84
N SER A 137 -11.58 16.40 -2.05
CA SER A 137 -11.84 17.71 -2.62
C SER A 137 -12.52 18.52 -1.53
N ARG A 138 -11.92 19.66 -1.16
CA ARG A 138 -12.69 20.71 -0.52
C ARG A 138 -13.78 21.18 -1.47
#